data_AF-A0A2E0RQJ9-F1
#
_entry.id   AF-A0A2E0RQJ9-F1
#
_cell.length_a   1.000
_cell.length_b   1.000
_cell.length_c   1.000
_cell.angle_alpha   90.00
_cell.angle_beta   90.00
_cell.angle_gamma   90.00
#
_symmetry.space_group_name_H-M   'P 1'
#
loop_
_entity.id
_entity.type
_entity.pdbx_description
1 polymer ?
#
loop_
_entity_poly.entity_id
_entity_poly.type
_entity_poly.pdbx_seq_one_letter_code
_entity_poly.pdbx_strand_id
1 'polypeptide(L)'
;MTCRRTTPTGVAPDMLTIEEAARILRIGRSAAYKLAREYLATDGASGIPAVRIGGQRRVPRHRLEEHIGGPITWPIPDTPAADTTAGTSEPVRLADAIPLARPRATRRNGSQLALGLDS
;
A
#
# COMPACT_ATOMS: atom_id res chain seq x y z
N MET A 1 -10.47 20.45 10.38
CA MET A 1 -9.97 19.78 11.60
C MET A 1 -11.15 19.15 12.33
N THR A 2 -11.30 17.83 12.27
CA THR A 2 -12.21 17.10 13.16
C THR A 2 -11.51 15.81 13.56
N CYS A 3 -10.83 15.86 14.70
CA CYS A 3 -10.39 14.67 15.41
C CYS A 3 -11.64 13.91 15.85
N ARG A 4 -11.95 12.78 15.21
CA ARG A 4 -12.70 11.72 15.90
C ARG A 4 -11.67 10.77 16.53
N ARG A 5 -10.97 11.25 17.55
CA ARG A 5 -10.38 10.36 18.54
C ARG A 5 -11.47 10.07 19.56
N THR A 6 -11.69 8.78 19.84
CA THR A 6 -11.92 8.22 21.19
C THR A 6 -12.65 6.89 21.02
N THR A 7 -11.90 5.79 21.09
CA THR A 7 -12.36 4.63 21.85
C THR A 7 -11.18 4.07 22.66
N PRO A 8 -10.80 4.72 23.78
CA PRO A 8 -10.06 4.09 24.84
C PRO A 8 -11.08 3.27 25.66
N THR A 9 -11.56 2.20 25.05
CA THR A 9 -12.14 1.07 25.77
C THR A 9 -11.18 -0.06 25.47
N GLY A 10 -10.82 -0.88 26.46
CA GLY A 10 -9.86 -1.99 26.29
C GLY A 10 -10.31 -3.08 25.31
N VAL A 11 -11.35 -2.81 24.51
CA VAL A 11 -11.97 -3.69 23.54
C VAL A 11 -11.90 -3.01 22.17
N ALA A 12 -11.44 -3.74 21.17
CA ALA A 12 -11.39 -3.26 19.80
C ALA A 12 -12.81 -3.04 19.23
N PRO A 13 -13.00 -2.07 18.34
CA PRO A 13 -14.28 -1.88 17.65
C PRO A 13 -14.61 -3.09 16.76
N ASP A 14 -15.91 -3.34 16.54
CA ASP A 14 -16.36 -4.47 15.71
C ASP A 14 -16.02 -4.33 14.22
N MET A 15 -15.75 -3.11 13.76
CA MET A 15 -15.35 -2.81 12.39
C MET A 15 -14.07 -1.97 12.39
N LEU A 16 -13.03 -2.53 11.80
CA LEU A 16 -11.73 -1.91 11.65
C LEU A 16 -11.59 -1.31 10.24
N THR A 17 -10.77 -0.28 10.13
CA THR A 17 -10.26 0.22 8.85
C THR A 17 -9.19 -0.73 8.29
N ILE A 18 -8.91 -0.61 6.99
CA ILE A 18 -7.81 -1.35 6.36
C ILE A 18 -6.46 -1.01 7.02
N GLU A 19 -6.28 0.26 7.42
CA GLU A 19 -5.03 0.71 8.04
C GLU A 19 -4.84 0.13 9.44
N GLU A 20 -5.90 0.07 10.24
CA GLU A 20 -5.87 -0.59 11.56
C GLU A 20 -5.58 -2.08 11.42
N ALA A 21 -6.25 -2.78 10.50
CA ALA A 21 -5.98 -4.18 10.21
C ALA A 21 -4.53 -4.39 9.74
N ALA A 22 -3.99 -3.49 8.91
CA ALA A 22 -2.60 -3.53 8.47
C ALA A 22 -1.62 -3.42 9.66
N ARG A 23 -1.92 -2.55 10.64
CA ARG A 23 -1.10 -2.40 11.84
C ARG A 23 -1.16 -3.63 12.75
N ILE A 24 -2.34 -4.23 12.92
CA ILE A 24 -2.51 -5.49 13.67
C ILE A 24 -1.71 -6.62 13.01
N LEU A 25 -1.81 -6.76 11.69
CA LEU A 25 -1.09 -7.77 10.91
C LEU A 25 0.40 -7.44 10.66
N ARG A 26 0.87 -6.26 11.08
CA ARG A 26 2.24 -5.76 10.88
C ARG A 26 2.70 -5.74 9.42
N ILE A 27 1.82 -5.35 8.51
CA ILE A 27 2.13 -5.18 7.07
C ILE A 27 2.00 -3.72 6.64
N GLY A 28 2.68 -3.37 5.54
CA GLY A 28 2.55 -2.05 4.95
C GLY A 28 1.15 -1.76 4.43
N ARG A 29 0.71 -0.49 4.51
CA ARG A 29 -0.62 -0.04 4.05
C ARG A 29 -0.92 -0.47 2.61
N SER A 30 0.03 -0.29 1.70
CA SER A 30 -0.13 -0.66 0.29
C SER A 30 -0.35 -2.16 0.09
N ALA A 31 0.29 -3.01 0.90
CA ALA A 31 0.08 -4.45 0.87
C ALA A 31 -1.33 -4.81 1.39
N ALA A 32 -1.74 -4.19 2.50
CA ALA A 32 -3.08 -4.40 3.06
C ALA A 32 -4.19 -4.03 2.07
N TYR A 33 -4.06 -2.90 1.36
CA TYR A 33 -5.04 -2.52 0.35
C TYR A 33 -5.11 -3.49 -0.84
N LYS A 34 -3.98 -4.09 -1.24
CA LYS A 34 -3.94 -5.13 -2.28
C LYS A 34 -4.68 -6.38 -1.81
N LEU A 35 -4.35 -6.88 -0.62
CA LEU A 35 -4.99 -8.06 -0.03
C LEU A 35 -6.49 -7.87 0.22
N ALA A 36 -6.92 -6.67 0.62
CA ALA A 36 -8.34 -6.35 0.75
C ALA A 36 -9.06 -6.33 -0.60
N ARG A 37 -8.39 -5.91 -1.67
CA ARG A 37 -8.96 -5.98 -3.03
C ARG A 37 -9.05 -7.43 -3.51
N GLU A 38 -8.03 -8.22 -3.23
CA GLU A 38 -7.97 -9.64 -3.57
C GLU A 38 -9.09 -10.43 -2.87
N TYR A 39 -9.32 -10.20 -1.59
CA TYR A 39 -10.41 -10.83 -0.84
C TYR A 39 -11.77 -10.55 -1.46
N LEU A 40 -12.03 -9.30 -1.84
CA LEU A 40 -13.27 -8.92 -2.51
C LEU A 40 -13.39 -9.48 -3.93
N ALA A 41 -12.28 -9.71 -4.63
CA ALA A 41 -12.27 -10.25 -5.98
C ALA A 41 -12.42 -11.78 -6.01
N THR A 42 -11.95 -12.44 -4.96
CA THR A 42 -11.94 -13.90 -4.81
C THR A 42 -13.08 -14.43 -3.94
N ASP A 43 -14.05 -13.56 -3.61
CA ASP A 43 -15.16 -13.84 -2.70
C ASP A 43 -14.73 -14.47 -1.36
N GLY A 44 -13.56 -14.03 -0.89
CA GLY A 44 -13.00 -14.41 0.40
C GLY A 44 -12.06 -15.61 0.41
N ALA A 45 -11.63 -16.12 -0.75
CA ALA A 45 -10.68 -17.23 -0.80
C ALA A 45 -9.24 -16.83 -0.41
N SER A 46 -8.83 -15.57 -0.62
CA SER A 46 -7.46 -15.11 -0.33
C SER A 46 -7.43 -13.65 0.12
N GLY A 47 -6.44 -13.28 0.92
CA GLY A 47 -6.21 -11.90 1.37
C GLY A 47 -6.78 -11.58 2.75
N ILE A 48 -7.09 -10.32 2.99
CA ILE A 48 -7.58 -9.81 4.28
C ILE A 48 -9.10 -9.75 4.25
N PRO A 49 -9.82 -10.21 5.29
CA PRO A 49 -11.28 -10.31 5.32
C PRO A 49 -12.00 -8.96 5.31
N ALA A 50 -11.96 -8.27 4.18
CA ALA A 50 -12.54 -6.97 3.96
C ALA A 50 -13.95 -7.08 3.39
N VAL A 51 -14.87 -6.27 3.90
CA VAL A 51 -16.23 -6.09 3.41
C VAL A 51 -16.41 -4.67 2.88
N ARG A 52 -17.27 -4.50 1.87
CA ARG A 52 -17.67 -3.18 1.36
C ARG A 52 -18.92 -2.71 2.07
N ILE A 53 -18.84 -1.55 2.70
CA ILE A 53 -19.98 -0.86 3.32
C ILE A 53 -20.12 0.48 2.60
N GLY A 54 -21.10 0.57 1.70
CA GLY A 54 -21.22 1.69 0.76
C GLY A 54 -19.94 1.88 -0.07
N GLY A 55 -19.36 3.09 -0.01
CA GLY A 55 -18.11 3.43 -0.71
C GLY A 55 -16.82 3.03 0.01
N GLN A 56 -16.91 2.40 1.19
CA GLN A 56 -15.77 2.20 2.08
C GLN A 56 -15.47 0.71 2.29
N ARG A 57 -14.19 0.37 2.48
CA ARG A 57 -13.76 -0.96 2.90
C ARG A 57 -13.58 -0.99 4.41
N ARG A 58 -14.09 -2.03 5.04
CA ARG A 58 -13.98 -2.30 6.48
C ARG A 58 -13.61 -3.75 6.71
N VAL A 59 -12.96 -4.03 7.83
CA VAL A 59 -12.59 -5.38 8.24
C VAL A 59 -13.38 -5.70 9.51
N PRO A 60 -14.28 -6.70 9.48
CA PRO A 60 -14.98 -7.11 10.69
C PRO A 60 -13.99 -7.72 11.68
N ARG A 61 -14.10 -7.35 12.95
CA ARG A 61 -13.23 -7.83 14.04
C ARG A 61 -13.23 -9.35 14.14
N HIS A 62 -14.41 -9.97 14.20
CA HIS A 62 -14.57 -11.42 14.34
C HIS A 62 -13.85 -12.19 13.22
N ARG A 63 -13.97 -11.76 11.96
CA ARG A 63 -13.28 -12.41 10.84
C ARG A 63 -11.77 -12.23 10.90
N LEU A 64 -11.30 -11.08 11.37
CA LEU A 64 -9.87 -10.85 11.52
C LEU A 64 -9.29 -11.71 12.65
N GLU A 65 -10.02 -11.86 13.76
CA GLU A 65 -9.65 -12.76 14.87
C GLU A 65 -9.60 -14.22 14.41
N GLU A 66 -10.61 -14.67 13.66
CA GLU A 66 -10.62 -16.00 13.03
C GLU A 66 -9.44 -16.20 12.08
N HIS A 67 -9.11 -15.18 11.27
CA HIS A 67 -8.02 -15.23 10.31
C HIS A 67 -6.64 -15.29 10.97
N ILE A 68 -6.46 -14.61 12.12
CA ILE A 68 -5.21 -14.64 12.91
C ILE A 68 -5.16 -15.91 13.78
N GLY A 69 -6.31 -16.49 14.13
CA GLY A 69 -6.43 -17.63 15.03
C GLY A 69 -6.48 -17.24 16.52
N GLY A 70 -6.87 -16.00 16.83
CA GLY A 70 -6.90 -15.52 18.21
C GLY A 70 -7.42 -14.10 18.36
N PRO A 71 -7.60 -13.62 19.62
CA PRO A 71 -8.10 -12.28 19.89
C PRO A 71 -7.09 -11.22 19.42
N ILE A 72 -7.61 -10.10 18.90
CA ILE A 72 -6.76 -8.98 18.50
C ILE A 72 -6.34 -8.13 19.70
N THR A 73 -5.09 -7.69 19.70
CA THR A 73 -4.57 -6.77 20.72
C THR A 73 -5.09 -5.35 20.48
N TRP A 74 -5.68 -4.75 21.50
CA TRP A 74 -6.14 -3.36 21.51
C TRP A 74 -5.75 -2.66 22.81
N PRO A 75 -5.39 -1.36 22.80
CA PRO A 75 -5.24 -0.49 21.64
C PRO A 75 -4.07 -0.91 20.74
N ILE A 76 -4.18 -0.64 19.43
CA ILE A 76 -3.04 -0.82 18.52
C ILE A 76 -1.94 0.12 19.04
N PRO A 77 -0.77 -0.40 19.46
CA PRO A 77 0.29 0.46 19.95
C PRO A 77 0.65 1.43 18.84
N ASP A 78 0.57 2.72 19.15
CA ASP A 78 1.12 3.73 18.27
C ASP A 78 2.61 3.49 18.19
N THR A 79 3.09 2.90 17.09
CA THR A 79 4.46 3.13 16.67
C THR A 79 4.56 4.65 16.56
N PRO A 80 5.39 5.35 17.36
CA PRO A 80 5.60 6.77 17.17
C PRO A 80 6.00 6.90 15.71
N ALA A 81 5.28 7.75 14.98
CA ALA A 81 5.45 7.92 13.56
C ALA A 81 6.93 8.14 13.24
N ALA A 82 7.62 7.08 12.83
CA ALA A 82 8.86 7.22 12.10
C ALA A 82 8.43 7.85 10.77
N ASP A 83 8.71 9.14 10.68
CA ASP A 83 8.72 9.95 9.46
C ASP A 83 7.40 10.14 8.73
N THR A 84 6.49 10.94 9.31
CA THR A 84 5.70 11.87 8.48
C THR A 84 5.26 13.05 9.35
N THR A 85 6.11 14.09 9.44
CA THR A 85 5.68 15.49 9.46
C THR A 85 6.88 16.38 9.08
N ALA A 86 6.61 17.32 8.17
CA ALA A 86 7.40 18.48 7.79
C ALA A 86 8.65 18.23 6.92
N GLY A 87 8.55 18.73 5.68
CA GLY A 87 9.70 19.18 4.95
C GLY A 87 10.49 20.18 5.80
N THR A 88 11.65 19.75 6.27
CA THR A 88 12.87 20.53 6.17
C THR A 88 13.88 19.54 5.61
N SER A 89 13.74 19.27 4.31
CA SER A 89 14.94 18.99 3.53
C SER A 89 15.72 20.29 3.54
N GLU A 90 16.59 20.47 4.55
CA GLU A 90 17.86 21.14 4.27
C GLU A 90 18.38 20.51 2.98
N PRO A 91 18.64 21.29 1.91
CA PRO A 91 19.14 20.70 0.69
C PRO A 91 20.49 20.09 1.02
N VAL A 92 20.52 18.76 1.17
CA VAL A 92 21.76 18.00 1.04
C VAL A 92 22.24 18.34 -0.35
N ARG A 93 23.22 19.25 -0.40
CA ARG A 93 24.01 19.53 -1.60
C ARG A 93 24.48 18.16 -2.08
N LEU A 94 23.92 17.73 -3.20
CA LEU A 94 24.41 16.58 -3.95
C LEU A 94 25.86 16.90 -4.30
N ALA A 95 26.79 16.41 -3.49
CA ALA A 95 28.19 16.43 -3.83
C ALA A 95 28.32 15.59 -5.11
N ASP A 96 28.69 16.30 -6.17
CA ASP A 96 29.08 15.89 -7.51
C ASP A 96 28.38 14.67 -8.09
N ALA A 97 27.56 14.94 -9.11
CA ALA A 97 27.00 13.93 -10.00
C ALA A 97 28.09 12.96 -10.46
N ILE A 98 27.99 11.70 -10.05
CA ILE A 98 28.74 10.61 -10.68
C ILE A 98 28.19 10.49 -12.10
N PRO A 99 28.96 10.75 -13.17
CA PRO A 99 28.45 10.64 -14.52
C PRO A 99 28.22 9.16 -14.84
N LEU A 100 26.97 8.71 -14.75
CA LEU A 100 26.52 7.44 -15.32
C LEU A 100 26.44 7.57 -16.85
N ALA A 101 27.59 7.70 -17.50
CA ALA A 101 27.68 7.55 -18.94
C ALA A 101 27.71 6.06 -19.27
N ARG A 102 26.64 5.58 -19.94
CA ARG A 102 26.70 4.68 -21.10
C ARG A 102 25.31 4.56 -21.72
N PRO A 103 25.03 5.20 -22.87
CA PRO A 103 23.81 4.89 -23.60
C PRO A 103 23.89 3.47 -24.15
N ARG A 104 22.84 2.70 -23.90
CA ARG A 104 22.64 1.34 -24.41
C ARG A 104 22.43 1.43 -25.92
N ALA A 105 23.37 0.90 -26.71
CA ALA A 105 23.24 0.80 -28.16
C ALA A 105 21.99 -0.02 -28.52
N THR A 106 20.94 0.66 -28.99
CA THR A 106 19.77 0.02 -29.59
C THR A 106 20.12 -0.37 -31.02
N ARG A 107 20.38 -1.67 -31.20
CA ARG A 107 20.39 -2.34 -32.50
C ARG A 107 18.98 -2.21 -33.11
N ARG A 108 18.80 -1.34 -34.10
CA ARG A 108 17.62 -1.41 -34.99
C ARG A 108 18.08 -1.63 -36.42
N ASN A 109 17.95 -2.89 -36.80
CA ASN A 109 18.11 -3.43 -38.13
C ASN A 109 16.81 -3.18 -38.92
N GLY A 110 16.97 -2.82 -40.19
CA GLY A 110 16.10 -3.23 -41.30
C GLY A 110 14.69 -2.64 -41.36
N SER A 111 14.52 -1.64 -42.22
CA SER A 111 13.47 -1.64 -43.26
C SER A 111 13.52 -0.32 -44.04
N GLN A 112 14.24 -0.29 -45.15
CA GLN A 112 14.03 0.73 -46.18
C GLN A 112 13.59 0.00 -47.44
N LEU A 113 12.27 -0.14 -47.58
CA LEU A 113 11.59 -0.42 -48.83
C LEU A 113 11.06 0.92 -49.36
N ALA A 114 11.63 1.38 -50.46
CA ALA A 114 11.06 2.34 -51.43
C ALA A 114 12.00 2.28 -52.66
N LEU A 115 11.70 1.50 -53.70
CA LEU A 115 10.83 1.81 -54.86
C LEU A 115 11.35 2.99 -55.73
N GLY A 116 11.60 2.67 -57.01
CA GLY A 116 12.03 3.54 -58.13
C GLY A 116 13.43 3.13 -58.61
N LEU A 117 13.68 2.31 -59.65
CA LEU A 117 13.24 2.31 -61.05
C LEU A 117 13.38 3.68 -61.74
N ASP A 118 13.95 3.64 -62.94
CA ASP A 118 14.20 4.71 -63.93
C ASP A 118 15.53 5.50 -63.72
N SER A 119 16.47 5.62 -64.67
CA SER A 119 16.66 5.16 -66.07
C SER A 119 18.16 5.02 -66.34
#